data_AF-A0A819CGP4-F1
#
_entry.id   AF-A0A819CGP4-F1
#
_cell.length_a   1.000
_cell.length_b   1.000
_cell.length_c   1.000
_cell.angle_alpha   90.00
_cell.angle_beta   90.00
_cell.angle_gamma   90.00
#
_symmetry.space_group_name_H-M   'P 1'
#
loop_
_entity.id
_entity.type
_entity.pdbx_description
1 polymer ?
#
loop_
_entity_poly.entity_id
_entity_poly.type
_entity_poly.pdbx_seq_one_letter_code
_entity_poly.pdbx_strand_id
1 'polypeptide(L)' 'MDNEFNRYYIKTCTILEVDPKTIHEELATAMRTNTPSYPTVA' A
#
# COMPACT_ATOMS: atom_id res chain seq x y z
N MET A 1 -13.41 8.51 6.37
CA MET A 1 -12.15 7.97 5.84
C MET A 1 -12.30 7.88 4.31
N ASP A 2 -11.69 8.63 3.40
CA ASP A 2 -10.79 9.78 3.39
C ASP A 2 -10.77 10.31 1.94
N ASN A 3 -11.42 11.43 1.67
CA ASN A 3 -11.33 12.07 0.35
C ASN A 3 -10.00 12.83 0.18
N GLU A 4 -9.35 13.15 1.29
CA GLU A 4 -8.11 13.90 1.32
C GLU A 4 -6.90 12.99 1.08
N PHE A 5 -6.86 11.82 1.76
CA PHE A 5 -5.85 10.81 1.50
C PHE A 5 -5.84 10.36 0.04
N ASN A 6 -7.03 10.09 -0.54
CA ASN A 6 -7.12 9.65 -1.93
C ASN A 6 -6.65 10.74 -2.92
N ARG A 7 -6.91 12.02 -2.63
CA ARG A 7 -6.42 13.14 -3.44
C ARG A 7 -4.90 13.28 -3.40
N TYR A 8 -4.29 13.20 -2.21
CA TYR A 8 -2.84 13.26 -2.08
C TYR A 8 -2.16 12.04 -2.71
N TYR A 9 -2.78 10.86 -2.57
CA TYR A 9 -2.28 9.63 -3.15
C TYR A 9 -2.23 9.70 -4.68
N ILE A 10 -3.34 10.07 -5.34
CA ILE A 10 -3.40 10.22 -6.79
C ILE A 10 -2.40 11.28 -7.27
N LYS A 11 -2.36 12.45 -6.60
CA LYS A 11 -1.44 13.54 -6.97
C LYS A 11 0.03 13.10 -6.91
N THR A 12 0.40 12.36 -5.88
CA THR A 12 1.78 11.86 -5.72
C THR A 12 2.12 10.85 -6.81
N CYS A 13 1.21 9.93 -7.12
CA CYS A 13 1.40 8.95 -8.20
C CYS A 13 1.56 9.64 -9.57
N THR A 14 0.75 10.68 -9.84
CA THR A 14 0.87 11.47 -11.08
C THR A 14 2.20 12.20 -11.19
N ILE A 15 2.69 12.83 -10.12
CA ILE A 15 3.97 13.56 -10.12
C ILE A 15 5.15 12.61 -10.37
N LEU A 16 5.08 11.41 -9.80
CA LEU A 16 6.13 10.41 -9.92
C LEU A 16 6.00 9.57 -11.20
N GLU A 17 4.95 9.79 -12.01
CA GLU A 17 4.62 8.99 -13.20
C GLU A 17 4.49 7.48 -12.90
N VAL A 18 4.03 7.14 -11.70
CA VAL A 18 3.85 5.76 -11.23
C VAL A 18 2.38 5.38 -11.29
N ASP A 19 2.07 4.18 -11.78
CA ASP A 19 0.72 3.63 -11.70
C ASP A 19 0.39 3.27 -10.24
N PRO A 20 -0.67 3.85 -9.65
CA PRO A 20 -1.13 3.50 -8.30
C PRO A 20 -1.33 2.00 -8.09
N LYS A 21 -1.77 1.27 -9.13
CA LYS A 21 -1.96 -0.20 -9.02
C LYS A 21 -0.65 -0.91 -8.72
N THR A 22 0.46 -0.50 -9.35
CA THR A 22 1.78 -1.07 -9.10
C THR A 22 2.20 -0.87 -7.65
N ILE A 23 1.94 0.32 -7.08
CA ILE A 23 2.21 0.59 -5.66
C ILE A 23 1.39 -0.34 -4.75
N HIS A 24 0.10 -0.53 -5.06
CA HIS A 24 -0.74 -1.44 -4.28
C HIS A 24 -0.28 -2.90 -4.38
N GLU A 25 0.15 -3.35 -5.56
CA GLU A 25 0.66 -4.71 -5.79
C GLU A 25 2.01 -4.94 -5.11
N GLU A 26 2.94 -3.98 -5.20
CA GLU A 26 4.23 -4.03 -4.51
C GLU A 26 4.04 -4.01 -2.98
N LEU A 27 3.16 -3.14 -2.48
CA LEU A 27 2.82 -3.09 -1.06
C LEU A 27 2.20 -4.41 -0.58
N ALA A 28 1.23 -4.95 -1.33
CA ALA A 28 0.61 -6.23 -1.01
C ALA A 28 1.66 -7.36 -1.02
N THR A 29 2.60 -7.34 -1.96
CA THR A 29 3.71 -8.30 -2.05
C THR A 29 4.65 -8.17 -0.85
N ALA A 30 5.08 -6.96 -0.51
CA ALA A 30 5.95 -6.67 0.62
C ALA A 30 5.31 -7.01 1.98
N MET A 31 3.99 -6.83 2.11
CA MET A 31 3.23 -7.24 3.28
C MET A 31 3.08 -8.76 3.38
N ARG A 32 2.93 -9.46 2.24
CA ARG A 32 2.84 -10.93 2.18
C ARG A 32 4.15 -11.60 2.59
N THR A 33 5.29 -10.97 2.29
CA THR A 33 6.61 -11.46 2.72
C THR A 33 6.91 -11.22 4.20
N ASN A 34 6.17 -10.31 4.86
CA ASN A 34 6.38 -9.92 6.25
C ASN A 34 5.21 -10.28 7.16
N THR A 35 4.37 -11.27 6.81
CA THR A 35 3.33 -11.74 7.73
C THR A 35 3.99 -12.05 9.08
N PRO A 36 3.74 -11.27 10.15
CA PRO A 36 4.23 -11.63 11.45
C PRO A 36 3.50 -12.95 11.77
N SER A 37 4.25 -14.04 11.87
CA SER A 37 3.73 -15.23 12.53
C SER A 37 3.56 -14.83 13.98
N TYR A 38 2.43 -14.19 14.31
CA TYR A 38 2.03 -14.03 15.69
C TYR A 38 1.96 -15.45 16.25
N PRO A 39 2.73 -15.78 17.30
CA PRO A 39 2.52 -17.05 17.97
C PRO A 39 1.06 -17.03 18.41
N THR A 40 0.27 -17.94 17.86
CA THR A 40 -1.05 -18.23 18.41
C THR A 40 -0.78 -18.63 19.86
N VAL A 41 -1.07 -17.72 20.79
CA VAL A 41 -1.02 -18.02 22.21
C VAL A 41 -2.13 -19.04 22.43
N ALA A 42 -1.73 -20.31 22.56
CA ALA A 42 -2.61 -21.43 22.86
C ALA A 42 -3.11 -21.36 24.31
#